data_AF-A0A9E3FP42-F1
#
_entry.id   AF-A0A9E3FP42-F1
#
_cell.length_a   1.000
_cell.length_b   1.000
_cell.length_c   1.000
_cell.angle_alpha   90.00
_cell.angle_beta   90.00
_cell.angle_gamma   90.00
#
_symmetry.space_group_name_H-M   'P 1'
#
loop_
_entity.id
_entity.type
_entity.pdbx_description
1 polymer ?
#
loop_
_entity_poly.entity_id
_entity_poly.type
_entity_poly.pdbx_seq_one_letter_code
_entity_poly.pdbx_strand_id
1 'polypeptide(L)'
;MDPMIRTAVAITILLIVMPPTAAVQMGHREARSCLVEVLHSEELPIGPLFHHTVKATLLVTAPGTPPFETTVVKVIPWQMPPPRRGQRERVGCDRAPLNFGLF
;
A
#
# COMPACT_ATOMS: atom_id res chain seq x y z
N MET A 1 52.83 -24.45 -38.60
CA MET A 1 52.03 -24.23 -37.38
C MET A 1 51.23 -22.96 -37.60
N ASP A 2 49.92 -23.13 -37.64
CA ASP A 2 49.04 -22.54 -38.65
C ASP A 2 48.51 -21.13 -38.30
N PRO A 3 48.39 -20.22 -39.28
CA PRO A 3 47.89 -18.85 -39.03
C PRO A 3 46.38 -18.80 -38.69
N MET A 4 45.68 -19.94 -38.76
CA MET A 4 44.23 -20.06 -38.61
C MET A 4 43.74 -20.22 -37.15
N ILE A 5 44.66 -20.29 -36.17
CA ILE A 5 44.31 -20.51 -34.75
C ILE A 5 44.37 -19.21 -33.92
N ARG A 6 45.00 -18.14 -34.42
CA ARG A 6 45.16 -16.89 -33.67
C ARG A 6 43.94 -15.96 -33.70
N THR A 7 43.01 -16.15 -34.63
CA THR A 7 41.82 -15.31 -34.78
C THR A 7 40.62 -15.77 -33.95
N ALA A 8 40.67 -16.94 -33.31
CA ALA A 8 39.56 -17.48 -32.53
C ALA A 8 39.53 -17.02 -31.05
N VAL A 9 40.60 -16.41 -30.53
CA VAL A 9 40.69 -16.04 -29.11
C VAL A 9 40.19 -14.61 -28.83
N ALA A 10 40.10 -13.77 -29.86
CA ALA A 10 39.72 -12.35 -29.69
C ALA A 10 38.20 -12.10 -29.61
N ILE A 11 37.35 -13.10 -29.89
CA ILE A 11 35.90 -12.90 -30.00
C ILE A 11 35.14 -13.37 -28.74
N THR A 12 35.75 -14.17 -27.88
CA THR A 12 35.07 -14.78 -26.71
C THR A 12 35.16 -13.99 -25.41
N ILE A 13 35.99 -12.94 -25.31
CA ILE A 13 36.22 -12.20 -24.05
C ILE A 13 35.30 -10.96 -23.92
N LEU A 14 34.53 -10.60 -24.94
CA LEU A 14 33.74 -9.35 -24.94
C LEU A 14 32.26 -9.50 -24.50
N LEU A 15 31.88 -10.58 -23.81
CA LEU A 15 30.48 -10.85 -23.45
C LEU A 15 30.20 -11.12 -21.96
N ILE A 16 31.16 -10.93 -21.04
CA ILE A 16 30.97 -11.33 -19.63
C ILE A 16 31.24 -10.19 -18.63
N VAL A 17 30.87 -8.95 -18.96
CA VAL A 17 30.68 -7.93 -17.92
C VAL A 17 29.40 -7.15 -18.19
N MET A 18 28.27 -7.85 -18.14
CA MET A 18 27.03 -7.18 -17.72
C MET A 18 27.10 -7.09 -16.20
N PRO A 19 27.29 -5.89 -15.61
CA PRO A 19 26.97 -5.75 -14.20
C PRO A 19 25.48 -6.12 -14.07
N PRO A 20 25.09 -7.03 -13.16
CA PRO A 20 23.71 -7.10 -12.79
C PRO A 20 23.40 -5.76 -12.13
N THR A 21 22.81 -4.82 -12.87
CA THR A 21 21.88 -3.89 -12.25
C THR A 21 20.68 -4.74 -11.85
N ALA A 22 20.87 -5.54 -10.79
CA ALA A 22 19.79 -5.78 -9.88
C ALA A 22 19.30 -4.37 -9.57
N ALA A 23 18.17 -4.00 -10.15
CA ALA A 23 17.35 -2.97 -9.59
C ALA A 23 17.12 -3.44 -8.17
N VAL A 24 17.95 -2.96 -7.25
CA VAL A 24 17.61 -2.87 -5.85
C VAL A 24 16.30 -2.12 -5.93
N GLN A 25 15.18 -2.85 -5.82
CA GLN A 25 13.97 -2.23 -5.36
C GLN A 25 14.33 -1.77 -3.96
N MET A 26 14.96 -0.60 -3.90
CA MET A 26 14.89 0.27 -2.76
C MET A 26 13.39 0.42 -2.59
N GLY A 27 12.85 -0.44 -1.72
CA GLY A 27 11.55 -0.29 -1.14
C GLY A 27 11.62 1.05 -0.46
N HIS A 28 11.37 2.10 -1.24
CA HIS A 28 11.12 3.43 -0.78
C HIS A 28 9.87 3.24 0.06
N ARG A 29 10.08 2.97 1.35
CA ARG A 29 9.17 3.32 2.43
C ARG A 29 9.10 4.86 2.50
N GLU A 30 8.90 5.49 1.34
CA GLU A 30 8.14 6.72 1.28
C GLU A 30 6.83 6.34 1.94
N ALA A 31 6.49 7.00 3.04
CA ALA A 31 5.19 6.84 3.66
C ALA A 31 4.14 7.22 2.61
N ARG A 32 3.69 6.26 1.80
CA ARG A 32 2.74 6.51 0.72
C ARG A 32 1.43 6.87 1.40
N SER A 33 0.95 8.09 1.17
CA SER A 33 -0.37 8.50 1.64
C SER A 33 -1.44 7.91 0.71
N CYS A 34 -2.46 7.30 1.28
CA CYS A 34 -3.67 6.84 0.61
C CYS A 34 -4.79 7.85 0.88
N LEU A 35 -5.60 8.14 -0.13
CA LEU A 35 -6.87 8.84 0.08
C LEU A 35 -7.94 7.81 0.36
N VAL A 36 -8.72 8.03 1.41
CA VAL A 36 -9.80 7.13 1.78
C VAL A 36 -11.10 7.90 1.88
N GLU A 37 -12.14 7.35 1.27
CA GLU A 37 -13.50 7.89 1.29
C GLU A 37 -14.45 6.91 1.97
N VAL A 38 -15.30 7.42 2.86
CA VAL A 38 -16.33 6.63 3.52
C VAL A 38 -17.52 6.44 2.58
N LEU A 39 -17.72 5.22 2.09
CA LEU A 39 -18.86 4.87 1.23
C LEU A 39 -20.13 4.61 2.05
N HIS A 40 -19.98 3.95 3.18
CA HIS A 40 -21.06 3.59 4.09
C HIS A 40 -20.52 3.46 5.52
N SER A 41 -21.32 3.84 6.52
CA SER A 41 -20.98 3.67 7.93
C SER A 41 -22.24 3.32 8.71
N GLU A 42 -22.14 2.32 9.58
CA GLU A 42 -23.20 1.85 10.46
C GLU A 42 -22.65 1.64 11.87
N GLU A 43 -23.47 1.92 12.87
CA GLU A 43 -23.18 1.58 14.26
C GLU A 43 -23.73 0.19 14.58
N LEU A 44 -22.88 -0.66 15.15
CA LEU A 44 -23.24 -2.01 15.55
C LEU A 44 -23.68 -2.00 17.02
N PRO A 45 -24.75 -2.75 17.38
CA PRO A 45 -25.26 -2.83 18.75
C PRO A 45 -24.43 -3.79 19.62
N ILE A 46 -23.11 -3.67 19.55
CA ILE A 46 -22.12 -4.45 20.29
C ILE A 46 -21.04 -3.51 20.79
N GLY A 47 -20.40 -3.80 21.92
CA GLY A 47 -19.21 -3.08 22.36
C GLY A 47 -19.18 -2.71 23.85
N PRO A 48 -18.08 -2.10 24.30
CA PRO A 48 -17.93 -1.64 25.67
C PRO A 48 -18.91 -0.51 26.01
N LEU A 49 -19.20 -0.33 27.30
CA LEU A 49 -19.90 0.86 27.78
C LEU A 49 -19.13 2.12 27.37
N PHE A 50 -19.86 3.18 27.03
CA PHE A 50 -19.30 4.47 26.60
C PHE A 50 -18.47 4.41 25.30
N HIS A 51 -18.75 3.44 24.43
CA HIS A 51 -18.13 3.36 23.12
C HIS A 51 -19.16 3.03 22.04
N HIS A 52 -18.94 3.52 20.84
CA HIS A 52 -19.60 3.04 19.63
C HIS A 52 -18.72 1.98 18.98
N THR A 53 -19.31 0.87 18.54
CA THR A 53 -18.65 -0.02 17.58
C THR A 53 -19.16 0.34 16.20
N VAL A 54 -18.29 0.86 15.36
CA VAL A 54 -18.64 1.36 14.04
C VAL A 54 -18.06 0.44 12.98
N LYS A 55 -18.90 0.06 12.00
CA LYS A 55 -18.48 -0.63 10.79
C LYS A 55 -18.58 0.34 9.62
N ALA A 56 -17.47 0.52 8.89
CA ALA A 56 -17.39 1.44 7.76
C ALA A 56 -16.86 0.73 6.52
N THR A 57 -17.54 0.92 5.39
CA THR A 57 -17.06 0.55 4.06
C THR A 57 -16.38 1.75 3.44
N LEU A 58 -15.16 1.54 2.93
CA LEU A 58 -14.23 2.57 2.55
C LEU A 58 -13.73 2.33 1.12
N LEU A 59 -13.63 3.39 0.33
CA LEU A 59 -12.91 3.39 -0.94
C LEU A 59 -11.49 3.89 -0.71
N VAL A 60 -10.51 3.04 -0.91
CA VAL A 60 -9.09 3.35 -0.73
C VAL A 60 -8.47 3.62 -2.10
N THR A 61 -7.82 4.77 -2.23
CA THR A 61 -7.11 5.20 -3.44
C THR A 61 -5.63 5.40 -3.10
N ALA A 62 -4.79 4.46 -3.51
CA ALA A 62 -3.33 4.55 -3.33
C ALA A 62 -2.64 5.04 -4.62
N PRO A 63 -1.49 5.73 -4.53
CA PRO A 63 -0.76 6.18 -5.71
C PRO A 63 -0.31 5.00 -6.59
N GLY A 64 -0.64 5.05 -7.88
CA GLY A 64 -0.20 4.06 -8.86
C GLY A 64 -0.95 2.72 -8.82
N THR A 65 -2.02 2.60 -8.03
CA THR A 65 -2.89 1.41 -8.03
C THR A 65 -4.33 1.80 -8.30
N PRO A 66 -5.15 0.90 -8.88
CA PRO A 66 -6.59 1.14 -8.95
C PRO A 66 -7.18 1.28 -7.52
N PRO A 67 -8.24 2.11 -7.36
CA PRO A 67 -8.98 2.17 -6.11
C PRO A 67 -9.61 0.81 -5.76
N PHE A 68 -9.72 0.51 -4.47
CA PHE A 68 -10.35 -0.72 -3.99
C PHE A 68 -11.23 -0.44 -2.77
N GLU A 69 -12.26 -1.25 -2.58
CA GLU A 69 -13.14 -1.17 -1.42
C GLU A 69 -12.67 -2.08 -0.28
N THR A 70 -12.82 -1.61 0.94
CA THR A 70 -12.54 -2.40 2.14
C THR A 70 -13.50 -2.04 3.27
N THR A 71 -13.73 -2.98 4.19
CA THR A 71 -14.61 -2.78 5.33
C THR A 71 -13.79 -2.87 6.61
N VAL A 72 -13.94 -1.89 7.48
CA VAL A 72 -13.29 -1.85 8.80
C VAL A 72 -14.32 -1.82 9.91
N VAL A 73 -13.95 -2.38 11.06
CA VAL A 73 -14.71 -2.26 12.31
C VAL A 73 -13.81 -1.62 13.34
N LYS A 74 -14.24 -0.51 13.95
CA LYS A 74 -13.49 0.21 14.97
C LYS A 74 -14.38 0.50 16.17
N VAL A 75 -13.80 0.39 17.36
CA VAL A 75 -14.42 0.86 18.60
C VAL A 75 -13.95 2.29 18.85
N ILE A 76 -14.88 3.21 19.06
CA ILE A 76 -14.61 4.63 19.25
C ILE A 76 -15.30 5.13 20.52
N PRO A 77 -14.70 6.06 21.28
CA PRO A 77 -15.37 6.76 22.37
C PRO A 77 -16.70 7.38 21.93
N TRP A 78 -17.70 7.33 22.80
CA TRP A 78 -19.05 7.85 22.52
C TRP A 78 -19.11 9.35 22.22
N GLN A 79 -18.09 10.11 22.64
CA GLN A 79 -17.99 11.54 22.37
C GLN A 79 -17.52 11.85 20.94
N MET A 80 -17.03 10.85 20.21
CA MET A 80 -16.52 11.02 18.85
C MET A 80 -17.59 10.58 17.84
N PRO A 81 -17.93 11.43 16.85
CA PRO A 81 -18.95 11.08 15.88
C PRO A 81 -18.48 9.94 14.97
N PRO A 82 -19.35 8.99 14.62
CA PRO A 82 -19.06 8.03 13.56
C PRO A 82 -18.74 8.72 12.23
N PRO A 83 -17.93 8.12 11.36
CA PRO A 83 -17.58 8.69 10.06
C PRO A 83 -18.81 8.86 9.19
N ARG A 84 -18.86 9.98 8.48
CA ARG A 84 -20.00 10.30 7.62
C ARG A 84 -19.74 9.80 6.21
N ARG A 85 -20.79 9.38 5.51
CA ARG A 85 -20.73 9.07 4.08
C ARG A 85 -20.16 10.27 3.30
N GLY A 86 -19.19 10.01 2.42
CA GLY A 86 -18.47 11.01 1.64
C GLY A 86 -17.32 11.68 2.38
N GLN A 87 -17.10 11.39 3.67
CA GLN A 87 -15.93 11.88 4.41
C GLN A 87 -14.66 11.33 3.77
N ARG A 88 -13.66 12.21 3.57
CA ARG A 88 -12.39 11.88 2.93
C ARG A 88 -11.22 12.24 3.83
N GLU A 89 -10.25 11.35 3.93
CA GLU A 89 -9.03 11.57 4.71
C GLU A 89 -7.79 11.00 4.01
N ARG A 90 -6.61 11.56 4.32
CA ARG A 90 -5.32 11.02 3.90
C ARG A 90 -4.71 10.22 5.04
N VAL A 91 -4.45 8.93 4.80
CA VAL A 91 -3.83 8.03 5.78
C VAL A 91 -2.60 7.35 5.22
N GLY A 92 -1.78 6.71 6.05
CA GLY A 92 -0.71 5.84 5.57
C GLY A 92 -1.28 4.61 4.84
N CYS A 93 -0.71 4.27 3.69
CA CYS A 93 -1.10 3.09 2.90
C CYS A 93 -0.66 1.74 3.49
N ASP A 94 -0.20 1.70 4.75
CA ASP A 94 0.34 0.46 5.33
C ASP A 94 -0.72 -0.63 5.40
N ARG A 95 -0.35 -1.86 5.00
CA ARG A 95 -1.22 -3.06 4.95
C ARG A 95 -1.58 -3.66 6.32
N ALA A 96 -1.14 -3.03 7.41
CA ALA A 96 -1.69 -3.32 8.74
C ALA A 96 -3.19 -2.97 8.75
N PRO A 97 -4.02 -3.45 9.70
CA PRO A 97 -5.40 -2.95 9.79
C PRO A 97 -5.32 -1.43 9.77
N LEU A 98 -5.85 -0.84 8.69
CA LEU A 98 -5.67 0.55 8.35
C LEU A 98 -6.04 1.35 9.60
N ASN A 99 -5.03 1.88 10.27
CA ASN A 99 -5.22 2.63 11.51
C ASN A 99 -5.70 4.01 11.08
N PHE A 100 -6.96 4.05 10.67
CA PHE A 100 -7.62 5.25 10.25
C PHE A 100 -7.68 6.21 11.43
N GLY A 101 -7.02 7.36 11.26
CA GLY A 101 -7.23 8.56 12.08
C GLY A 101 -8.65 9.12 11.96
N LEU A 102 -9.54 8.48 11.20
CA LEU A 102 -10.96 8.82 10.97
C LEU A 102 -11.81 8.90 12.24
N PHE A 103 -11.24 8.64 13.41
CA PHE A 103 -11.92 8.60 14.70
C PHE A 103 -10.94 8.92 15.81
#